data_AF-A0AAN9RR71-F1
#
_entry.id   AF-A0AAN9RR71-F1
#
_cell.length_a   1.000
_cell.length_b   1.000
_cell.length_c   1.000
_cell.angle_alpha   90.00
_cell.angle_beta   90.00
_cell.angle_gamma   90.00
#
_symmetry.space_group_name_H-M   'P 1'
#
loop_
_entity.id
_entity.type
_entity.pdbx_description
1 polymer ?
#
loop_
_entity_poly.entity_id
_entity_poly.type
_entity_poly.pdbx_seq_one_letter_code
_entity_poly.pdbx_strand_id
1 'polypeptide(L)'
;MEDPSIRVKVSGEQKEESKGWRKVLKKLGNWLAHKDKDQRLKDMRGNLSLVATVIATMTFQSALNPPGGVRAPKESEGKVVCSDDIWPCPGESVLAYTMQKDYTSFLIWNTTCFISSSAVCLLLVSGFPLNHRFFTWLLSIGMCITITSLALTYMYGAQMVTSEPVWEKSTSMFGIVIKIWTALLVLVAFVLCLRLFFWILTKRIAKPKQ
;
A
#
# COMPACT_ATOMS: atom_id res chain seq x y z
N MET A 1 -6.74 34.38 -68.42
CA MET A 1 -5.67 35.13 -67.74
C MET A 1 -6.08 35.20 -66.27
N GLU A 2 -5.57 34.29 -65.44
CA GLU A 2 -5.93 34.25 -64.01
C GLU A 2 -5.18 35.34 -63.24
N ASP A 3 -5.87 36.06 -62.36
CA ASP A 3 -5.30 37.18 -61.60
C ASP A 3 -4.30 36.66 -60.54
N PRO A 4 -3.01 37.04 -60.61
CA PRO A 4 -2.00 36.64 -59.63
C PRO A 4 -2.33 37.08 -58.18
N SER A 5 -3.19 38.08 -57.98
CA SER A 5 -3.62 38.54 -56.65
C SER A 5 -4.41 37.45 -55.89
N ILE A 6 -5.24 36.67 -56.60
CA ILE A 6 -6.07 35.61 -56.04
C ILE A 6 -5.19 34.44 -55.59
N ARG A 7 -4.18 34.08 -56.40
CA ARG A 7 -3.27 32.97 -56.09
C ARG A 7 -2.43 33.24 -54.84
N VAL A 8 -2.01 34.49 -54.61
CA VAL A 8 -1.28 34.90 -53.41
C VAL A 8 -2.19 34.88 -52.18
N LYS A 9 -3.44 35.34 -52.31
CA LYS A 9 -4.42 35.35 -51.20
C LYS A 9 -4.79 33.94 -50.74
N VAL A 10 -5.07 33.04 -51.71
CA VAL A 10 -5.37 31.62 -51.45
C VAL A 10 -4.18 30.91 -50.78
N SER A 11 -2.94 31.21 -51.18
CA SER A 11 -1.74 30.63 -50.55
C SER A 11 -1.52 31.11 -49.11
N GLY A 12 -1.88 32.37 -48.80
CA GLY A 12 -1.83 32.93 -47.45
C GLY A 12 -2.85 32.30 -46.50
N GLU A 13 -4.11 32.20 -46.93
CA GLU A 13 -5.22 31.63 -46.13
C GLU A 13 -4.99 30.15 -45.80
N GLN A 14 -4.55 29.33 -46.77
CA GLN A 14 -4.24 27.91 -46.51
C GLN A 14 -3.10 27.72 -45.48
N LYS A 15 -2.12 28.64 -45.45
CA LYS A 15 -0.99 28.59 -44.51
C LYS A 15 -1.42 28.94 -43.08
N GLU A 16 -2.39 29.83 -42.91
CA GLU A 16 -2.96 30.17 -41.59
C GLU A 16 -3.86 29.06 -41.05
N GLU A 17 -4.73 28.48 -41.89
CA GLU A 17 -5.65 27.42 -41.49
C GLU A 17 -4.86 26.19 -40.99
N SER A 18 -3.81 25.79 -41.72
CA SER A 18 -2.89 24.72 -41.32
C SER A 18 -2.20 24.97 -39.97
N LYS A 19 -1.92 26.24 -39.63
CA LYS A 19 -1.35 26.61 -38.33
C LYS A 19 -2.42 26.57 -37.22
N GLY A 20 -3.65 27.00 -37.54
CA GLY A 20 -4.82 26.93 -36.65
C GLY A 20 -5.17 25.48 -36.27
N TRP A 21 -5.33 24.61 -37.27
CA TRP A 21 -5.61 23.18 -37.08
C TRP A 21 -4.52 22.47 -36.26
N ARG A 22 -3.25 22.80 -36.46
CA ARG A 22 -2.15 22.27 -35.64
C ARG A 22 -2.23 22.70 -34.18
N LYS A 23 -2.65 23.94 -33.87
CA LYS A 23 -2.88 24.40 -32.49
C LYS A 23 -4.05 23.65 -31.84
N VAL A 24 -5.14 23.44 -32.58
CA VAL A 24 -6.32 22.69 -32.12
C VAL A 24 -5.95 21.24 -31.81
N LEU A 25 -5.26 20.56 -32.72
CA LEU A 25 -4.80 19.18 -32.52
C LEU A 25 -3.86 19.04 -31.32
N LYS A 26 -2.92 19.98 -31.13
CA LYS A 26 -2.05 20.01 -29.93
C LYS A 26 -2.84 20.22 -28.65
N LYS A 27 -3.83 21.13 -28.63
CA LYS A 27 -4.71 21.32 -27.46
C LYS A 27 -5.52 20.06 -27.16
N LEU A 28 -6.09 19.42 -28.18
CA LEU A 28 -6.87 18.20 -28.04
C LEU A 28 -6.00 17.06 -27.51
N GLY A 29 -4.80 16.88 -28.05
CA GLY A 29 -3.82 15.89 -27.58
C GLY A 29 -3.42 16.11 -26.12
N ASN A 30 -3.12 17.36 -25.74
CA ASN A 30 -2.80 17.70 -24.34
C ASN A 30 -3.99 17.47 -23.40
N TRP A 31 -5.21 17.78 -23.83
CA TRP A 31 -6.43 17.55 -23.05
C TRP A 31 -6.72 16.06 -22.87
N LEU A 32 -6.61 15.26 -23.94
CA LEU A 32 -6.74 13.80 -23.88
C LEU A 32 -5.67 13.19 -22.96
N ALA A 33 -4.41 13.63 -23.07
CA ALA A 33 -3.33 13.16 -22.20
C ALA A 33 -3.54 13.53 -20.72
N HIS A 34 -4.14 14.69 -20.43
CA HIS A 34 -4.51 15.07 -19.06
C HIS A 34 -5.67 14.25 -18.52
N LYS A 35 -6.71 14.02 -19.35
CA LYS A 35 -7.87 13.20 -18.97
C LYS A 35 -7.48 11.75 -18.70
N ASP A 36 -6.61 11.18 -19.52
CA ASP A 36 -6.07 9.83 -19.32
C ASP A 36 -5.28 9.72 -18.01
N LYS A 37 -4.39 10.68 -17.73
CA LYS A 37 -3.63 10.70 -16.47
C LYS A 37 -4.53 10.79 -15.24
N ASP A 38 -5.53 11.66 -15.25
CA ASP A 38 -6.45 11.83 -14.12
C ASP A 38 -7.30 10.58 -13.89
N GLN A 39 -7.77 9.94 -14.97
CA GLN A 39 -8.49 8.67 -14.90
C GLN A 39 -7.62 7.58 -14.29
N ARG A 40 -6.39 7.41 -14.78
CA ARG A 40 -5.45 6.41 -14.25
C ARG A 40 -5.14 6.62 -12.77
N LEU A 41 -5.02 7.87 -12.31
CA LEU A 41 -4.81 8.18 -10.89
C LEU A 41 -6.04 7.83 -10.03
N LYS A 42 -7.25 8.09 -10.54
CA LYS A 42 -8.51 7.73 -9.87
C LYS A 42 -8.66 6.21 -9.74
N ASP A 43 -8.38 5.47 -10.82
CA ASP A 43 -8.46 4.01 -10.82
C ASP A 43 -7.43 3.41 -9.84
N MET A 44 -6.20 3.93 -9.84
CA MET A 44 -5.16 3.49 -8.89
C MET A 44 -5.54 3.80 -7.44
N ARG A 45 -6.14 4.97 -7.17
CA ARG A 45 -6.66 5.33 -5.85
C ARG A 45 -7.75 4.38 -5.38
N GLY A 46 -8.71 4.05 -6.26
CA GLY A 46 -9.78 3.10 -5.97
C GLY A 46 -9.24 1.71 -5.64
N ASN A 47 -8.34 1.19 -6.47
CA ASN A 47 -7.74 -0.13 -6.28
C ASN A 47 -6.91 -0.21 -5.00
N LEU A 48 -6.09 0.80 -4.70
CA LEU A 48 -5.29 0.85 -3.48
C LEU A 48 -6.17 0.96 -2.23
N SER A 49 -7.24 1.74 -2.30
CA SER A 49 -8.18 1.88 -1.18
C SER A 49 -8.89 0.56 -0.89
N LEU A 50 -9.27 -0.18 -1.95
CA LEU A 50 -9.85 -1.50 -1.83
C LEU A 50 -8.86 -2.47 -1.16
N VAL A 51 -7.63 -2.56 -1.67
CA VAL A 51 -6.59 -3.44 -1.10
C VAL A 51 -6.30 -3.10 0.36
N ALA A 52 -6.14 -1.81 0.69
CA ALA A 52 -5.90 -1.39 2.06
C ALA A 52 -7.07 -1.74 3.00
N THR A 53 -8.31 -1.57 2.55
CA THR A 53 -9.51 -1.94 3.32
C THR A 53 -9.60 -3.45 3.54
N VAL A 54 -9.27 -4.25 2.52
CA VAL A 54 -9.20 -5.72 2.65
C VAL A 54 -8.14 -6.13 3.66
N ILE A 55 -6.94 -5.54 3.60
CA ILE A 55 -5.86 -5.83 4.57
C ILE A 55 -6.28 -5.43 6.00
N ALA A 56 -6.88 -4.25 6.18
CA ALA A 56 -7.41 -3.81 7.47
C ALA A 56 -8.47 -4.79 8.00
N THR A 57 -9.34 -5.29 7.13
CA THR A 57 -10.36 -6.28 7.51
C THR A 57 -9.75 -7.62 7.91
N MET A 58 -8.79 -8.12 7.14
CA MET A 58 -8.10 -9.39 7.43
C MET A 58 -7.32 -9.32 8.75
N THR A 59 -6.61 -8.22 8.99
CA THR A 59 -5.86 -8.00 10.24
C THR A 59 -6.80 -7.91 11.43
N PHE A 60 -7.86 -7.11 11.33
CA PHE A 60 -8.93 -7.05 12.35
C PHE A 60 -9.52 -8.42 12.67
N GLN A 61 -9.87 -9.20 11.65
CA GLN A 61 -10.42 -10.55 11.84
C GLN A 61 -9.44 -11.48 12.53
N SER A 62 -8.16 -11.46 12.15
CA SER A 62 -7.12 -12.30 12.75
C SER A 62 -6.72 -11.88 14.17
N ALA A 63 -6.94 -10.63 14.56
CA ALA A 63 -6.72 -10.17 15.93
C ALA A 63 -7.86 -10.63 16.86
N LEU A 64 -9.12 -10.56 16.40
CA LEU A 64 -10.28 -11.00 17.16
C LEU A 64 -10.47 -12.52 17.16
N ASN A 65 -10.01 -13.19 16.11
CA ASN A 65 -9.99 -14.63 16.00
C ASN A 65 -8.52 -15.08 15.86
N PRO A 66 -7.77 -15.10 16.98
CA PRO A 66 -6.36 -15.39 16.94
C PRO A 66 -6.10 -16.79 16.38
N PRO A 67 -4.92 -17.00 15.76
CA PRO A 67 -4.47 -18.34 15.41
C PRO A 67 -4.56 -19.26 16.63
N GLY A 68 -4.99 -20.51 16.40
CA GLY A 68 -5.34 -21.54 17.40
C GLY A 68 -6.48 -21.21 18.35
N GLY A 69 -7.19 -20.10 18.12
CA GLY A 69 -8.47 -19.80 18.74
C GLY A 69 -8.38 -19.37 20.20
N VAL A 70 -9.57 -19.15 20.75
CA VAL A 70 -9.76 -18.79 22.16
C VAL A 70 -10.30 -19.98 22.93
N ARG A 71 -10.01 -20.03 24.23
CA ARG A 71 -10.57 -21.07 25.08
C ARG A 71 -12.09 -20.91 25.19
N ALA A 72 -12.83 -21.98 24.87
CA ALA A 72 -14.28 -22.01 25.07
C ALA A 72 -14.64 -22.06 26.57
N PRO A 73 -15.77 -21.45 26.99
CA PRO A 73 -16.30 -21.65 28.32
C PRO A 73 -16.73 -23.12 28.52
N LYS A 74 -16.54 -23.67 29.72
CA LYS A 74 -17.08 -25.00 30.06
C LYS A 74 -18.60 -24.88 30.25
N GLU A 75 -19.37 -25.68 29.51
CA GLU A 75 -20.84 -25.68 29.56
C GLU A 75 -21.44 -26.21 30.87
N SER A 76 -20.62 -26.85 31.72
CA SER A 76 -21.10 -27.75 32.79
C SER A 76 -21.79 -27.06 33.97
N GLU A 77 -21.65 -25.74 34.18
CA GLU A 77 -22.12 -25.08 35.42
C GLU A 77 -22.83 -23.73 35.20
N GLY A 78 -23.08 -23.30 33.96
CA GLY A 78 -23.74 -22.02 33.67
C GLY A 78 -22.98 -20.77 34.16
N LYS A 79 -21.80 -20.95 34.79
CA LYS A 79 -20.89 -19.89 35.23
C LYS A 79 -19.58 -20.03 34.47
N VAL A 80 -19.16 -18.92 33.85
CA VAL A 80 -17.83 -18.78 33.29
C VAL A 80 -16.87 -18.54 34.46
N VAL A 81 -16.11 -19.57 34.85
CA VAL A 81 -15.14 -19.48 35.94
C VAL A 81 -13.73 -19.32 35.33
N CYS A 82 -13.04 -18.27 35.75
CA CYS A 82 -11.61 -18.05 35.55
C CYS A 82 -10.97 -18.22 36.93
N SER A 83 -10.24 -19.32 37.12
CA SER A 83 -9.53 -19.63 38.37
C SER A 83 -8.04 -19.64 38.11
N ASP A 84 -7.24 -19.33 39.12
CA ASP A 84 -5.77 -19.28 39.00
C ASP A 84 -5.13 -20.62 38.57
N ASP A 85 -5.84 -21.74 38.73
CA ASP A 85 -5.37 -23.07 38.32
C ASP A 85 -5.75 -23.44 36.87
N ILE A 86 -6.57 -22.62 36.19
CA ILE A 86 -7.15 -22.94 34.89
C ILE A 86 -6.84 -21.81 33.88
N TRP A 87 -5.66 -21.91 33.25
CA TRP A 87 -5.21 -20.97 32.22
C TRP A 87 -5.19 -21.61 30.81
N PRO A 88 -5.32 -20.80 29.75
CA PRO A 88 -5.84 -19.42 29.77
C PRO A 88 -7.33 -19.39 30.16
N CYS A 89 -7.88 -18.23 30.50
CA CYS A 89 -9.30 -18.11 30.87
C CYS A 89 -10.23 -18.16 29.64
N PRO A 90 -11.52 -18.50 29.81
CA PRO A 90 -12.45 -18.52 28.68
C PRO A 90 -12.48 -17.17 27.93
N GLY A 91 -12.37 -17.23 26.60
CA GLY A 91 -12.26 -16.05 25.72
C GLY A 91 -10.82 -15.56 25.49
N GLU A 92 -9.84 -16.04 26.24
CA GLU A 92 -8.43 -15.73 25.99
C GLU A 92 -7.82 -16.68 24.95
N SER A 93 -6.83 -16.16 24.22
CA SER A 93 -6.07 -16.89 23.21
C SER A 93 -5.28 -18.05 23.83
N VAL A 94 -5.42 -19.25 23.25
CA VAL A 94 -4.65 -20.43 23.68
C VAL A 94 -3.16 -20.24 23.43
N LEU A 95 -2.82 -19.69 22.25
CA LEU A 95 -1.44 -19.46 21.82
C LEU A 95 -0.74 -18.31 22.54
N ALA A 96 -1.50 -17.37 23.09
CA ALA A 96 -0.93 -16.34 23.97
C ALA A 96 -0.28 -16.95 25.22
N TYR A 97 -0.84 -18.07 25.71
CA TYR A 97 -0.32 -18.77 26.87
C TYR A 97 0.78 -19.77 26.50
N THR A 98 0.57 -20.59 25.45
CA THR A 98 1.53 -21.66 25.09
C THR A 98 2.75 -21.15 24.33
N MET A 99 2.62 -20.11 23.49
CA MET A 99 3.67 -19.58 22.62
C MET A 99 3.78 -18.05 22.76
N GLN A 100 3.92 -17.57 24.00
CA GLN A 100 3.82 -16.15 24.35
C GLN A 100 4.72 -15.22 23.50
N LYS A 101 5.96 -15.63 23.20
CA LYS A 101 6.92 -14.80 22.44
C LYS A 101 6.50 -14.60 20.98
N ASP A 102 6.12 -15.69 20.31
CA ASP A 102 5.70 -15.65 18.91
C ASP A 102 4.34 -14.96 18.78
N TYR A 103 3.44 -15.20 19.74
CA TYR A 103 2.13 -14.54 19.79
C TYR A 103 2.25 -13.03 20.01
N THR A 104 3.14 -12.58 20.90
CA THR A 104 3.41 -11.15 21.09
C THR A 104 3.95 -10.52 19.81
N SER A 105 4.89 -11.18 19.13
CA SER A 105 5.44 -10.70 17.86
C SER A 105 4.35 -10.64 16.78
N PHE A 106 3.52 -11.67 16.68
CA PHE A 106 2.35 -11.70 15.79
C PHE A 106 1.43 -10.50 16.01
N LEU A 107 1.03 -10.21 17.26
CA LEU A 107 0.14 -9.09 17.57
C LEU A 107 0.74 -7.73 17.23
N ILE A 108 2.04 -7.53 17.47
CA ILE A 108 2.73 -6.28 17.15
C ILE A 108 2.71 -6.04 15.64
N TRP A 109 3.08 -7.04 14.84
CA TRP A 109 3.07 -6.92 13.38
C TRP A 109 1.64 -6.77 12.84
N ASN A 110 0.69 -7.50 13.40
CA ASN A 110 -0.71 -7.43 12.99
C ASN A 110 -1.30 -6.04 13.22
N THR A 111 -1.08 -5.49 14.42
CA THR A 111 -1.56 -4.17 14.82
C THR A 111 -0.90 -3.07 13.99
N THR A 112 0.41 -3.21 13.74
CA THR A 112 1.14 -2.29 12.84
C THR A 112 0.52 -2.29 11.45
N CYS A 113 0.19 -3.47 10.91
CA CYS A 113 -0.46 -3.63 9.62
C CYS A 113 -1.87 -3.01 9.58
N PHE A 114 -2.65 -3.21 10.64
CA PHE A 114 -3.99 -2.64 10.77
C PHE A 114 -3.95 -1.10 10.81
N ILE A 115 -3.05 -0.52 11.62
CA ILE A 115 -2.91 0.93 11.73
C ILE A 115 -2.39 1.52 10.41
N SER A 116 -1.38 0.91 9.79
CA SER A 116 -0.81 1.42 8.55
C SER A 116 -1.79 1.33 7.37
N SER A 117 -2.54 0.23 7.25
CA SER A 117 -3.58 0.09 6.23
C SER A 117 -4.73 1.08 6.44
N SER A 118 -5.16 1.29 7.69
CA SER A 118 -6.16 2.29 8.04
C SER A 118 -5.68 3.72 7.72
N ALA A 119 -4.41 4.04 8.00
CA ALA A 119 -3.82 5.33 7.64
C ALA A 119 -3.78 5.53 6.12
N VAL A 120 -3.45 4.49 5.35
CA VAL A 120 -3.53 4.50 3.89
C VAL A 120 -4.97 4.75 3.41
N CYS A 121 -5.96 4.04 3.96
CA CYS A 121 -7.37 4.27 3.65
C CYS A 121 -7.78 5.71 3.93
N LEU A 122 -7.43 6.27 5.09
CA LEU A 122 -7.74 7.66 5.43
C LEU A 122 -7.10 8.64 4.45
N LEU A 123 -5.80 8.48 4.14
CA LEU A 123 -5.12 9.31 3.15
C LEU A 123 -5.79 9.25 1.78
N LEU A 124 -6.23 8.06 1.37
CA LEU A 124 -6.95 7.85 0.11
C LEU A 124 -8.38 8.36 0.17
N VAL A 125 -9.09 8.36 1.30
CA VAL A 125 -10.46 8.88 1.40
C VAL A 125 -10.46 10.40 1.49
N SER A 126 -9.50 11.01 2.18
CA SER A 126 -9.40 12.47 2.39
C SER A 126 -9.25 13.31 1.12
N GLY A 127 -9.10 12.70 -0.06
CA GLY A 127 -9.13 13.45 -1.31
C GLY A 127 -7.86 14.26 -1.59
N PHE A 128 -6.78 14.00 -0.86
CA PHE A 128 -5.52 14.68 -1.10
C PHE A 128 -5.06 14.46 -2.54
N PRO A 129 -4.57 15.52 -3.23
CA PRO A 129 -4.16 15.41 -4.61
C PRO A 129 -2.93 14.50 -4.71
N LEU A 130 -3.14 13.26 -5.19
CA LEU A 130 -2.06 12.29 -5.48
C LEU A 130 -1.11 12.76 -6.59
N ASN A 131 -1.41 13.90 -7.22
CA ASN A 131 -0.50 14.62 -8.11
C ASN A 131 0.67 15.27 -7.35
N HIS A 132 0.52 15.53 -6.04
CA HIS A 132 1.59 16.10 -5.24
C HIS A 132 2.53 14.99 -4.73
N ARG A 133 3.80 15.10 -5.13
CA ARG A 133 4.86 14.11 -4.92
C ARG A 133 5.04 13.67 -3.44
N PHE A 134 4.73 14.54 -2.48
CA PHE A 134 4.77 14.20 -1.06
C PHE A 134 3.69 13.19 -0.65
N PHE A 135 2.45 13.36 -1.10
CA PHE A 135 1.35 12.46 -0.74
C PHE A 135 1.53 11.09 -1.41
N THR A 136 1.97 11.06 -2.66
CA THR A 136 2.32 9.81 -3.34
C THR A 136 3.45 9.08 -2.61
N TRP A 137 4.43 9.81 -2.09
CA TRP A 137 5.53 9.24 -1.33
C TRP A 137 5.08 8.69 0.04
N LEU A 138 4.29 9.46 0.79
CA LEU A 138 3.71 9.02 2.05
C LEU A 138 2.83 7.78 1.87
N LEU A 139 1.99 7.77 0.84
CA LEU A 139 1.18 6.61 0.46
C LEU A 139 2.06 5.40 0.15
N SER A 140 3.13 5.59 -0.61
CA SER A 140 4.05 4.51 -0.96
C SER A 140 4.76 3.93 0.27
N ILE A 141 5.17 4.77 1.23
CA ILE A 141 5.73 4.30 2.50
C ILE A 141 4.69 3.54 3.30
N GLY A 142 3.49 4.10 3.45
CA GLY A 142 2.39 3.46 4.16
C GLY A 142 2.07 2.08 3.59
N MET A 143 2.05 1.95 2.27
CA MET A 143 1.87 0.66 1.58
C MET A 143 3.03 -0.30 1.83
N CYS A 144 4.29 0.16 1.78
CA CYS A 144 5.45 -0.68 2.08
C CYS A 144 5.39 -1.21 3.52
N ILE A 145 5.13 -0.34 4.50
CA ILE A 145 4.97 -0.73 5.90
C ILE A 145 3.85 -1.76 6.03
N THR A 146 2.67 -1.48 5.47
CA THR A 146 1.50 -2.36 5.52
C THR A 146 1.79 -3.75 4.99
N ILE A 147 2.32 -3.84 3.77
CA ILE A 147 2.63 -5.12 3.14
C ILE A 147 3.70 -5.85 3.97
N THR A 148 4.69 -5.13 4.51
CA THR A 148 5.77 -5.71 5.34
C THR A 148 5.25 -6.33 6.61
N SER A 149 4.46 -5.56 7.36
CA SER A 149 3.83 -6.04 8.57
C SER A 149 2.85 -7.18 8.29
N LEU A 150 2.16 -7.18 7.14
CA LEU A 150 1.27 -8.28 6.75
C LEU A 150 2.05 -9.59 6.53
N ALA A 151 3.18 -9.52 5.81
CA ALA A 151 4.02 -10.69 5.55
C ALA A 151 4.60 -11.26 6.85
N LEU A 152 5.09 -10.40 7.75
CA LEU A 152 5.60 -10.82 9.05
C LEU A 152 4.50 -11.42 9.93
N THR A 153 3.31 -10.82 9.93
CA THR A 153 2.12 -11.35 10.62
C THR A 153 1.80 -12.77 10.14
N TYR A 154 1.78 -12.97 8.82
CA TYR A 154 1.52 -14.27 8.22
C TYR A 154 2.55 -15.33 8.68
N MET A 155 3.83 -14.97 8.70
CA MET A 155 4.89 -15.89 9.14
C MET A 155 4.74 -16.31 10.60
N TYR A 156 4.60 -15.36 11.53
CA TYR A 156 4.45 -15.69 12.95
C TYR A 156 3.16 -16.47 13.19
N GLY A 157 2.08 -16.13 12.48
CA GLY A 157 0.83 -16.90 12.50
C GLY A 157 1.03 -18.34 12.01
N ALA A 158 1.71 -18.53 10.87
CA ALA A 158 1.99 -19.85 10.31
C ALA A 158 2.90 -20.69 11.22
N GLN A 159 3.91 -20.07 11.83
CA GLN A 159 4.79 -20.70 12.82
C GLN A 159 4.00 -21.26 13.99
N MET A 160 3.09 -20.46 14.55
CA MET A 160 2.28 -20.84 15.70
C MET A 160 1.27 -21.97 15.42
N VAL A 161 0.80 -22.08 14.17
CA VAL A 161 -0.23 -23.07 13.80
C VAL A 161 0.38 -24.36 13.23
N THR A 162 1.64 -24.34 12.81
CA THR A 162 2.31 -25.49 12.19
C THR A 162 3.07 -26.32 13.21
N SER A 163 2.87 -27.64 13.21
CA SER A 163 3.60 -28.55 14.12
C SER A 163 5.11 -28.56 13.86
N GLU A 164 5.90 -28.63 14.95
CA GLU A 164 7.37 -28.67 14.98
C GLU A 164 8.06 -29.52 13.88
N PRO A 165 7.70 -30.80 13.64
CA PRO A 165 8.40 -31.61 12.63
C PRO A 165 8.20 -31.12 11.18
N VAL A 166 7.10 -30.42 10.91
CA VAL A 166 6.84 -29.78 9.61
C VAL A 166 7.53 -28.41 9.55
N TRP A 167 7.58 -27.71 10.68
CA TRP A 167 8.24 -26.42 10.81
C TRP A 167 9.76 -26.53 10.60
N GLU A 168 10.45 -27.48 11.22
CA GLU A 168 11.91 -27.61 11.08
C GLU A 168 12.35 -27.77 9.61
N LYS A 169 11.61 -28.54 8.81
CA LYS A 169 11.89 -28.64 7.36
C LYS A 169 11.54 -27.35 6.60
N SER A 170 10.55 -26.60 7.08
CA SER A 170 10.03 -25.39 6.41
C SER A 170 10.77 -24.11 6.79
N THR A 171 11.42 -24.04 7.97
CA THR A 171 12.16 -22.85 8.46
C THR A 171 13.21 -22.35 7.48
N SER A 172 13.93 -23.28 6.83
CA SER A 172 14.90 -22.94 5.78
C SER A 172 14.24 -22.26 4.57
N MET A 173 13.04 -22.72 4.17
CA MET A 173 12.29 -22.13 3.07
C MET A 173 11.73 -20.74 3.43
N PHE A 174 11.08 -20.61 4.59
CA PHE A 174 10.57 -19.32 5.05
C PHE A 174 11.69 -18.29 5.21
N GLY A 175 12.84 -18.69 5.77
CA GLY A 175 14.01 -17.81 5.93
C GLY A 175 14.54 -17.27 4.59
N ILE A 176 14.59 -18.09 3.55
CA ILE A 176 15.02 -17.66 2.21
C ILE A 176 14.00 -16.69 1.60
N VAL A 177 12.71 -17.01 1.68
CA VAL A 177 11.63 -16.15 1.17
C VAL A 177 11.69 -14.78 1.84
N ILE A 178 11.86 -14.73 3.17
CA ILE A 178 11.98 -13.49 3.93
C ILE A 178 13.18 -12.67 3.48
N LYS A 179 14.34 -13.29 3.28
CA LYS A 179 15.54 -12.56 2.84
C LYS A 179 15.33 -11.93 1.47
N ILE A 180 14.77 -12.67 0.52
CA ILE A 180 14.43 -12.17 -0.81
C ILE A 180 13.44 -11.02 -0.71
N TRP A 181 12.39 -11.20 0.09
CA TRP A 181 11.31 -10.25 0.24
C TRP A 181 11.76 -8.95 0.93
N THR A 182 12.61 -9.07 1.95
CA THR A 182 13.26 -7.94 2.63
C THR A 182 14.22 -7.21 1.69
N ALA A 183 15.01 -7.93 0.87
CA ALA A 183 15.89 -7.32 -0.12
C ALA A 183 15.12 -6.52 -1.19
N LEU A 184 13.99 -7.04 -1.66
CA LEU A 184 13.10 -6.34 -2.59
C LEU A 184 12.54 -5.06 -1.97
N LEU A 185 12.11 -5.10 -0.71
CA LEU A 185 11.61 -3.92 -0.01
C LEU A 185 12.69 -2.86 0.22
N VAL A 186 13.89 -3.27 0.61
CA VAL A 186 15.04 -2.36 0.76
C VAL A 186 15.35 -1.69 -0.58
N LEU A 187 15.31 -2.44 -1.68
CA LEU A 187 15.51 -1.89 -3.02
C LEU A 187 14.42 -0.88 -3.40
N VAL A 188 13.15 -1.19 -3.15
CA VAL A 188 12.03 -0.26 -3.42
C VAL A 188 12.14 0.99 -2.56
N ALA A 189 12.38 0.84 -1.25
CA ALA A 189 12.59 1.96 -0.34
C ALA A 189 13.78 2.83 -0.76
N PHE A 190 14.89 2.20 -1.17
CA PHE A 190 16.07 2.89 -1.67
C PHE A 190 15.77 3.72 -2.93
N VAL A 191 15.05 3.15 -3.90
CA VAL A 191 14.63 3.88 -5.11
C VAL A 191 13.71 5.07 -4.77
N LEU A 192 12.79 4.89 -3.82
CA LEU A 192 11.91 5.96 -3.35
C LEU A 192 12.68 7.07 -2.63
N CYS A 193 13.65 6.71 -1.78
CA CYS A 193 14.56 7.63 -1.10
C CYS A 193 15.44 8.41 -2.09
N LEU A 194 16.03 7.74 -3.09
CA LEU A 194 16.80 8.40 -4.14
C LEU A 194 15.94 9.40 -4.93
N ARG A 195 14.73 9.00 -5.34
CA ARG A 195 13.80 9.89 -6.05
C ARG A 195 13.43 11.13 -5.25
N LEU A 196 13.35 11.01 -3.93
CA LEU A 196 13.15 12.16 -3.04
C LEU A 196 14.40 13.02 -2.92
N PHE A 197 15.55 12.40 -2.69
CA PHE A 197 16.81 13.09 -2.53
C PHE A 197 17.12 13.96 -3.76
N PHE A 198 16.98 13.39 -4.97
CA PHE A 198 17.10 14.15 -6.21
C PHE A 198 16.09 15.30 -6.32
N TRP A 199 14.84 15.11 -5.87
CA TRP A 199 13.85 16.19 -5.86
C TRP A 199 14.20 17.31 -4.87
N ILE A 200 14.68 16.97 -3.67
CA ILE A 200 15.12 17.96 -2.68
C ILE A 200 16.35 18.71 -3.20
N LEU A 201 17.33 18.00 -3.78
CA LEU A 201 18.53 18.60 -4.36
C LEU A 201 18.17 19.55 -5.51
N THR A 202 17.38 19.12 -6.47
CA THR A 202 16.95 19.99 -7.59
C THR A 202 16.18 21.21 -7.10
N LYS A 203 15.32 21.07 -6.07
CA LYS A 203 14.62 22.19 -5.44
C LYS A 203 15.55 23.13 -4.67
N ARG A 204 16.62 22.61 -4.05
CA ARG A 204 17.64 23.41 -3.36
C ARG A 204 18.54 24.16 -4.34
N ILE A 205 18.91 23.53 -5.45
CA ILE A 205 19.74 24.13 -6.50
C ILE A 205 18.96 25.23 -7.26
N ALA A 206 17.65 25.07 -7.43
CA ALA A 206 16.78 26.05 -8.09
C ALA A 206 16.46 27.31 -7.25
N LYS A 207 16.89 27.38 -5.98
CA LYS A 207 16.88 28.63 -5.22
C LYS A 207 18.26 29.29 -5.39
N PRO A 208 18.42 30.29 -6.27
CA PRO A 208 19.65 31.09 -6.27
C PRO A 208 19.81 31.75 -4.90
N LYS A 209 21.03 31.70 -4.37
CA LYS A 209 21.42 32.44 -3.16
C LYS A 209 21.11 33.92 -3.40
N GLN A 210 20.27 34.50 -2.54
CA GLN A 210 20.22 35.95 -2.36
C GLN A 210 21.55 36.43 -1.79
#